data_AF-E9GV40-F1
#
_entry.id   AF-E9GV40-F1
#
_cell.length_a   1.000
_cell.length_b   1.000
_cell.length_c   1.000
_cell.angle_alpha   90.00
_cell.angle_beta   90.00
_cell.angle_gamma   90.00
#
_symmetry.space_group_name_H-M   'P 1'
#
loop_
_entity.id
_entity.type
_entity.pdbx_description
1 polymer ?
#
loop_
_entity_poly.entity_id
_entity_poly.type
_entity_poly.pdbx_seq_one_letter_code
_entity_poly.pdbx_strand_id
1 'polypeptide(L)'
;MNTSKDVFHIAKFDGQNYSLWKLGLWVLLEQHNLIDIVTGDYTIPEMMEDAERDVQLEIIAEIQDWKERDVRNRGYILSTTEVSIYRITPNIVRRF
;
A
#
# COMPACT_ATOMS: atom_id res chain seq x y z
N MET A 1 -13.22 -6.20 0.73
CA MET A 1 -12.08 -6.99 1.22
C MET A 1 -12.05 -6.86 2.74
N ASN A 2 -11.98 -7.97 3.49
CA ASN A 2 -12.14 -7.94 4.95
C ASN A 2 -10.74 -7.86 5.60
N THR A 3 -10.11 -6.68 5.48
CA THR A 3 -8.70 -6.41 5.88
C THR A 3 -8.38 -6.87 7.30
N SER A 4 -9.35 -6.86 8.22
CA SER A 4 -9.20 -7.36 9.59
C SER A 4 -8.76 -8.84 9.67
N LYS A 5 -9.24 -9.69 8.73
CA LYS A 5 -8.85 -11.11 8.65
C LYS A 5 -7.48 -11.34 8.02
N ASP A 6 -6.99 -10.38 7.24
CA ASP A 6 -5.68 -10.54 6.61
C ASP A 6 -4.57 -10.13 7.59
N VAL A 7 -4.86 -9.21 8.53
CA VAL A 7 -3.84 -8.62 9.42
C VAL A 7 -3.86 -9.13 10.86
N PHE A 8 -4.79 -10.00 11.26
CA PHE A 8 -4.93 -10.42 12.67
C PHE A 8 -3.68 -11.10 13.26
N HIS A 9 -2.85 -11.69 12.40
CA HIS A 9 -1.62 -12.39 12.80
C HIS A 9 -0.41 -11.45 12.89
N ILE A 10 -0.57 -10.19 12.49
CA ILE A 10 0.50 -9.18 12.51
C ILE A 10 0.40 -8.40 13.82
N ALA A 11 1.50 -8.34 14.56
CA ALA A 11 1.59 -7.48 15.73
C ALA A 11 1.43 -6.02 15.29
N LYS A 12 0.48 -5.30 15.90
CA LYS A 12 0.29 -3.88 15.61
C LYS A 12 1.51 -3.08 16.02
N PHE A 13 1.89 -2.09 15.21
CA PHE A 13 2.97 -1.20 15.54
C PHE A 13 2.63 -0.38 16.79
N ASP A 14 3.44 -0.50 17.84
CA ASP A 14 3.25 0.16 19.14
C ASP A 14 4.31 1.24 19.44
N GLY A 15 5.20 1.50 18.47
CA GLY A 15 6.31 2.45 18.63
C GLY A 15 7.61 1.82 19.12
N GLN A 16 7.58 0.59 19.64
CA GLN A 16 8.75 -0.12 20.17
C GLN A 16 9.07 -1.39 19.36
N ASN A 17 8.07 -1.96 18.68
CA ASN A 17 8.19 -3.23 17.95
C ASN A 17 8.45 -3.09 16.42
N TYR A 18 9.10 -2.00 15.99
CA TYR A 18 9.25 -1.65 14.56
C TYR A 18 9.75 -2.81 13.68
N SER A 19 10.81 -3.52 14.09
CA SER A 19 11.39 -4.60 13.27
C SER A 19 10.43 -5.77 13.05
N LEU A 20 9.70 -6.17 14.10
CA LEU A 20 8.73 -7.27 14.03
C LEU A 20 7.51 -6.86 13.20
N TRP A 21 6.98 -5.66 13.46
CA TRP A 21 5.88 -5.11 12.68
C TRP A 21 6.25 -4.98 11.19
N LYS A 22 7.42 -4.42 10.87
CA LYS A 22 7.88 -4.27 9.49
C LYS A 22 7.99 -5.61 8.78
N LEU A 23 8.52 -6.64 9.44
CA LEU A 23 8.60 -7.99 8.87
C LEU A 23 7.21 -8.55 8.55
N GLY A 24 6.27 -8.46 9.50
CA GLY A 24 4.90 -8.93 9.30
C GLY A 24 4.18 -8.17 8.19
N LEU A 25 4.33 -6.84 8.15
CA LEU A 25 3.80 -6.01 7.07
C LEU A 25 4.41 -6.38 5.72
N TRP A 26 5.73 -6.60 5.64
CA TRP A 26 6.39 -6.98 4.37
C TRP A 26 5.86 -8.30 3.82
N VAL A 27 5.74 -9.33 4.66
CA VAL A 27 5.19 -10.63 4.26
C VAL A 27 3.76 -10.50 3.75
N LEU A 28 2.94 -9.69 4.42
CA LEU A 28 1.57 -9.41 3.98
C LEU A 28 1.54 -8.72 2.60
N LEU A 29 2.38 -7.71 2.40
CA LEU A 29 2.44 -6.99 1.14
C LEU A 29 2.91 -7.90 0.00
N GLU A 30 3.86 -8.79 0.26
CA GLU A 30 4.34 -9.78 -0.70
C GLU A 30 3.24 -10.77 -1.09
N GLN A 31 2.49 -11.30 -0.11
CA GLN A 31 1.33 -12.18 -0.34
C GLN A 31 0.25 -11.54 -1.23
N HIS A 32 0.17 -10.21 -1.26
CA HIS A 32 -0.81 -9.46 -2.03
C HIS A 32 -0.23 -8.77 -3.28
N ASN A 33 1.04 -9.04 -3.65
CA ASN A 33 1.74 -8.41 -4.79
C ASN A 33 1.75 -6.86 -4.70
N LEU A 34 2.02 -6.33 -3.51
CA LEU A 34 2.03 -4.89 -3.23
C LEU A 34 3.43 -4.35 -2.94
N ILE A 35 4.47 -5.19 -2.90
CA ILE A 35 5.84 -4.76 -2.61
C ILE A 35 6.31 -3.71 -3.62
N ASP A 36 6.12 -3.95 -4.91
CA ASP A 36 6.60 -3.05 -5.97
C ASP A 36 5.95 -1.66 -5.91
N ILE A 37 4.71 -1.58 -5.38
CA ILE A 37 4.03 -0.30 -5.12
C ILE A 37 4.71 0.44 -3.96
N VAL A 38 5.09 -0.27 -2.88
CA VAL A 38 5.74 0.32 -1.69
C VAL A 38 7.17 0.75 -1.99
N THR A 39 7.91 -0.07 -2.74
CA THR A 39 9.31 0.22 -3.08
C THR A 39 9.46 1.28 -4.16
N GLY A 40 8.37 1.56 -4.88
CA GLY A 40 8.37 2.48 -6.03
C GLY A 40 8.89 1.84 -7.32
N ASP A 41 9.11 0.52 -7.33
CA ASP A 41 9.48 -0.22 -8.53
C ASP A 41 8.34 -0.26 -9.57
N TYR A 42 7.09 -0.13 -9.10
CA TYR A 42 5.91 0.05 -9.95
C TYR A 42 5.20 1.37 -9.62
N THR A 43 5.48 2.40 -10.43
CA THR A 43 4.86 3.73 -10.29
C THR A 43 3.56 3.84 -11.07
N ILE A 44 2.77 4.86 -10.75
CA ILE A 44 1.54 5.16 -11.50
C ILE A 44 1.85 5.31 -12.99
N PRO A 45 1.10 4.64 -13.89
CA PRO A 45 1.30 4.81 -15.33
C PRO A 45 1.05 6.26 -15.78
N GLU A 46 1.80 6.70 -16.78
CA GLU A 46 1.65 8.04 -17.36
C GLU A 46 0.63 8.02 -18.50
N MET A 47 -0.27 9.01 -18.51
CA MET A 47 -1.25 9.18 -19.58
C MET A 47 -0.57 9.69 -20.85
N MET A 48 -0.72 8.95 -21.94
CA MET A 48 -0.30 9.37 -23.29
C MET A 48 -1.49 9.97 -24.05
N GLU A 49 -1.59 11.30 -24.09
CA GLU A 49 -2.73 12.02 -24.69
C GLU A 49 -2.83 11.83 -26.22
N ASP A 50 -1.72 11.52 -26.87
CA ASP A 50 -1.60 11.28 -28.30
C ASP A 50 -1.78 9.81 -28.72
N ALA A 51 -1.92 8.90 -27.75
CA ALA A 51 -2.13 7.49 -28.02
C ALA A 51 -3.50 7.21 -28.66
N GLU A 52 -3.58 6.10 -29.40
CA GLU A 52 -4.86 5.61 -29.93
C GLU A 52 -5.87 5.35 -28.78
N ARG A 53 -7.16 5.51 -29.08
CA ARG A 53 -8.23 5.41 -28.07
C ARG A 53 -8.19 4.10 -27.28
N ASP A 54 -7.92 2.98 -27.94
CA ASP A 54 -7.88 1.67 -27.27
C ASP A 54 -6.69 1.57 -26.30
N VAL A 55 -5.54 2.15 -26.68
CA VAL A 55 -4.36 2.27 -25.80
C VAL A 55 -4.66 3.19 -24.61
N GLN A 56 -5.34 4.31 -24.83
CA GLN A 56 -5.75 5.21 -23.73
C GLN A 56 -6.67 4.51 -22.73
N LEU A 57 -7.61 3.68 -23.21
CA LEU A 57 -8.50 2.91 -22.33
C LEU A 57 -7.75 1.87 -21.51
N GLU A 58 -6.74 1.23 -22.08
CA GLU A 58 -5.87 0.29 -21.36
C GLU A 58 -5.06 1.00 -20.26
N ILE A 59 -4.45 2.15 -20.56
CA ILE A 59 -3.73 2.96 -19.57
C ILE A 59 -4.66 3.41 -18.45
N ILE A 60 -5.88 3.84 -18.76
CA ILE A 60 -6.87 4.24 -17.74
C ILE A 60 -7.20 3.06 -16.82
N ALA A 61 -7.37 1.86 -17.37
CA ALA A 61 -7.62 0.66 -16.58
C ALA A 61 -6.41 0.32 -15.68
N GLU A 62 -5.19 0.43 -16.19
CA GLU A 62 -3.95 0.20 -15.44
C GLU A 62 -3.76 1.22 -14.30
N ILE A 63 -4.04 2.49 -14.56
CA ILE A 63 -4.03 3.55 -13.53
C ILE A 63 -5.06 3.24 -12.43
N GLN A 64 -6.24 2.76 -12.80
CA GLN A 64 -7.28 2.42 -11.83
C GLN A 64 -6.85 1.23 -10.96
N ASP A 65 -6.29 0.19 -11.56
CA ASP A 65 -5.74 -0.95 -10.82
C ASP A 65 -4.58 -0.54 -9.89
N TRP A 66 -3.67 0.32 -10.37
CA TRP A 66 -2.59 0.87 -9.53
C TRP A 66 -3.15 1.61 -8.31
N LYS A 67 -4.16 2.47 -8.49
CA LYS A 67 -4.82 3.21 -7.39
C LYS A 67 -5.48 2.28 -6.39
N GLU A 68 -6.12 1.21 -6.84
CA GLU A 68 -6.75 0.23 -5.96
C GLU A 68 -5.70 -0.53 -5.12
N ARG A 69 -4.56 -0.87 -5.71
CA ARG A 69 -3.42 -1.48 -5.01
C ARG A 69 -2.81 -0.54 -3.98
N ASP A 70 -2.60 0.73 -4.34
CA ASP A 70 -2.09 1.76 -3.43
C ASP A 70 -3.02 1.97 -2.22
N VAL A 71 -4.34 2.10 -2.45
CA VAL A 71 -5.33 2.23 -1.37
C VAL A 71 -5.32 1.01 -0.47
N ARG A 72 -5.21 -0.20 -1.04
CA ARG A 72 -5.14 -1.45 -0.26
C ARG A 72 -3.90 -1.50 0.62
N ASN A 73 -2.75 -1.17 0.05
CA ASN A 73 -1.47 -1.08 0.74
C ASN A 73 -1.54 -0.11 1.93
N ARG A 74 -2.02 1.12 1.71
CA ARG A 74 -2.26 2.10 2.79
C ARG A 74 -3.24 1.56 3.84
N GLY A 75 -4.28 0.83 3.40
CA GLY A 75 -5.21 0.14 4.29
C GLY A 75 -4.53 -0.88 5.21
N TYR A 76 -3.57 -1.66 4.71
CA TYR A 76 -2.81 -2.62 5.53
C TYR A 76 -1.88 -1.92 6.52
N ILE A 77 -1.19 -0.85 6.11
CA ILE A 77 -0.35 -0.04 7.01
C ILE A 77 -1.20 0.51 8.17
N LEU A 78 -2.37 1.08 7.87
CA LEU A 78 -3.28 1.59 8.89
C LEU A 78 -3.86 0.46 9.77
N SER A 79 -4.21 -0.68 9.19
CA SER A 79 -4.81 -1.78 9.96
C SER A 79 -3.79 -2.43 10.93
N THR A 80 -2.51 -2.31 10.63
CA THR A 80 -1.40 -2.85 11.43
C THR A 80 -0.72 -1.79 12.30
N THR A 81 -1.24 -0.57 12.42
CA THR A 81 -0.68 0.50 13.26
C THR A 81 -1.63 0.85 14.40
N GLU A 82 -1.10 1.00 15.62
CA GLU A 82 -1.92 1.40 16.77
C GLU A 82 -2.50 2.81 16.61
N VAL A 83 -3.77 2.96 17.01
CA VAL A 83 -4.52 4.21 16.80
C VAL A 83 -3.93 5.38 17.59
N SER A 84 -3.35 5.08 18.76
CA SER A 84 -2.67 6.04 19.63
C SER A 84 -1.45 6.69 18.95
N ILE A 85 -0.84 6.03 17.97
CA ILE A 85 0.32 6.54 17.22
C ILE A 85 -0.09 7.53 16.13
N TYR A 86 -1.34 7.50 15.63
CA TYR A 86 -1.80 8.45 14.61
C TYR A 86 -1.73 9.91 15.04
N ARG A 87 -1.82 10.18 16.35
CA ARG A 87 -1.73 11.55 16.89
C ARG A 87 -0.32 12.15 16.82
N ILE A 88 0.72 11.36 16.55
CA ILE A 88 2.12 11.79 16.60
C ILE A 88 2.74 11.95 15.19
N THR A 89 2.09 11.46 14.13
CA THR A 89 2.83 11.23 12.87
C THR A 89 2.07 11.60 11.59
N PRO A 90 2.10 12.88 11.19
CA PRO A 90 2.02 13.25 9.78
C PRO A 90 3.19 12.69 8.95
N ASN A 91 4.25 12.17 9.59
CA ASN A 91 5.52 11.79 8.96
C ASN A 91 5.68 10.29 8.61
N ILE A 92 4.78 9.39 9.03
CA ILE A 92 4.91 7.95 8.69
C ILE A 92 4.55 7.72 7.21
N VAL A 93 3.59 8.47 6.67
CA VAL A 93 3.17 8.34 5.26
C VAL A 93 4.20 8.92 4.27
N ARG A 94 5.17 9.71 4.74
CA ARG A 94 6.23 10.32 3.90
C ARG A 94 7.55 9.54 3.87
N ARG A 95 7.66 8.44 4.60
CA ARG A 95 8.90 7.65 4.74
C ARG A 95 8.81 6.22 4.20
N PHE A 96 7.69 5.86 3.60
CA PHE A 96 7.57 4.73 2.71
C PHE A 96 7.64 5.27 1.29
#